data_AF-A0A257A2J9-F1
#
_entry.id   AF-A0A257A2J9-F1
#
_cell.length_a   1.000
_cell.length_b   1.000
_cell.length_c   1.000
_cell.angle_alpha   90.00
_cell.angle_beta   90.00
_cell.angle_gamma   90.00
#
_symmetry.space_group_name_H-M   'P 1'
#
loop_
_entity.id
_entity.type
_entity.pdbx_description
1 polymer ?
#
loop_
_entity_poly.entity_id
_entity_poly.type
_entity_poly.pdbx_seq_one_letter_code
_entity_poly.pdbx_strand_id
1 'polypeptide(L)'
;MAYWDENPVNAPPAWMNYFTSKDMCPHVYDIPPTDLTFKGELVYYNSSKPPTINMSILRPDGKTIKLYSAASKTGKPEDDHYVAEINVLVTASDTAKKETYNFGRDFETEENLEKVLSPDFVKPMSVIFSKTEPGILLESADPLKGEYKLLIDVFYFDERDNTRSAKSIFAGKVYGLLGTEKNRRDLFQGIVWGLRWALALGLLVAVFSVGIGIAFGITSA
;
A
#
# COMPACT_ATOMS: atom_id res chain seq x y z
N MET A 1 -18.89 4.22 7.15
CA MET A 1 -17.70 4.91 7.71
C MET A 1 -16.52 3.96 7.57
N ALA A 2 -15.70 4.14 6.53
CA ALA A 2 -14.49 3.34 6.35
C ALA A 2 -13.42 3.89 7.30
N TYR A 3 -12.99 3.04 8.25
CA TYR A 3 -11.91 3.34 9.17
C TYR A 3 -10.59 3.26 8.38
N TRP A 4 -9.98 4.43 8.13
CA TRP A 4 -8.70 4.56 7.42
C TRP A 4 -7.57 4.34 8.43
N ASP A 5 -7.04 3.12 8.49
CA ASP A 5 -6.02 2.74 9.49
C ASP A 5 -4.63 3.32 9.14
N GLU A 6 -4.29 3.48 7.85
CA GLU A 6 -3.00 4.05 7.44
C GLU A 6 -3.11 4.74 6.09
N ASN A 7 -2.43 5.87 5.97
CA ASN A 7 -2.63 6.83 4.91
C ASN A 7 -1.28 6.88 4.10
N PRO A 8 -1.21 7.06 2.75
CA PRO A 8 -0.01 6.64 1.95
C PRO A 8 1.05 7.74 1.66
N VAL A 9 2.03 7.65 0.72
CA VAL A 9 3.36 8.39 0.73
C VAL A 9 3.68 9.68 -0.11
N ASN A 10 3.30 9.86 -1.38
CA ASN A 10 3.73 11.01 -2.25
C ASN A 10 2.66 11.97 -2.93
N ALA A 11 1.60 12.48 -2.29
CA ALA A 11 0.56 13.33 -2.83
C ALA A 11 0.96 14.73 -2.46
N PRO A 12 0.66 15.68 -3.37
CA PRO A 12 0.78 17.06 -3.05
C PRO A 12 -0.04 17.35 -1.78
N PRO A 13 0.54 18.12 -0.86
CA PRO A 13 -0.14 18.48 0.36
C PRO A 13 -1.45 19.20 0.10
N ALA A 14 -2.46 18.89 0.92
CA ALA A 14 -3.80 19.45 0.78
C ALA A 14 -3.83 20.99 0.75
N TRP A 15 -2.84 21.68 1.36
CA TRP A 15 -2.79 23.15 1.35
C TRP A 15 -2.44 23.78 0.01
N MET A 16 -1.85 23.04 -0.94
CA MET A 16 -1.56 23.62 -2.26
C MET A 16 -2.84 24.18 -2.91
N ASN A 17 -4.00 23.56 -2.67
CA ASN A 17 -5.31 24.06 -3.12
C ASN A 17 -5.63 25.49 -2.66
N TYR A 18 -5.08 25.96 -1.54
CA TYR A 18 -5.32 27.31 -1.04
C TYR A 18 -4.52 28.39 -1.79
N PHE A 19 -3.51 28.02 -2.58
CA PHE A 19 -2.60 28.95 -3.26
C PHE A 19 -2.61 28.83 -4.79
N THR A 20 -3.46 27.97 -5.36
CA THR A 20 -3.70 27.91 -6.80
C THR A 20 -5.02 28.59 -7.14
N SER A 21 -5.01 29.39 -8.20
CA SER A 21 -6.22 30.02 -8.77
C SER A 21 -7.13 29.02 -9.51
N LYS A 22 -6.65 27.79 -9.71
CA LYS A 22 -7.37 26.66 -10.29
C LYS A 22 -7.67 25.66 -9.18
N ASP A 23 -8.95 25.42 -8.89
CA ASP A 23 -9.38 24.35 -7.98
C ASP A 23 -8.77 23.02 -8.45
N MET A 24 -7.83 22.45 -7.69
CA MET A 24 -7.40 21.08 -7.98
C MET A 24 -8.48 20.14 -7.48
N CYS A 25 -8.74 19.09 -8.25
CA CYS A 25 -9.82 18.13 -7.99
C CYS A 25 -9.82 17.70 -6.51
N PRO A 26 -10.97 17.72 -5.79
CA PRO A 26 -11.09 17.03 -4.52
C PRO A 26 -10.63 15.58 -4.71
N HIS A 27 -10.02 14.97 -3.69
CA HIS A 27 -9.42 13.63 -3.70
C HIS A 27 -10.46 12.50 -3.95
N VAL A 28 -11.12 12.51 -5.11
CA VAL A 28 -11.93 11.44 -5.68
C VAL A 28 -10.97 10.64 -6.53
N TYR A 29 -10.34 9.65 -5.92
CA TYR A 29 -9.26 8.93 -6.58
C TYR A 29 -9.78 7.68 -7.28
N ASP A 30 -9.91 7.77 -8.60
CA ASP A 30 -9.98 6.60 -9.49
C ASP A 30 -8.56 6.09 -9.79
N ILE A 31 -7.69 6.08 -8.78
CA ILE A 31 -6.30 5.67 -8.92
C ILE A 31 -6.16 4.31 -8.24
N PRO A 32 -5.57 3.30 -8.90
CA PRO A 32 -5.35 2.00 -8.29
C PRO A 32 -4.50 2.12 -7.02
N PRO A 33 -4.75 1.28 -6.01
CA PRO A 33 -3.86 1.17 -4.87
C PRO A 33 -2.45 0.85 -5.34
N THR A 34 -1.45 1.35 -4.61
CA THR A 34 -0.04 1.05 -4.87
C THR A 34 0.21 -0.45 -4.76
N ASP A 35 -0.44 -1.10 -3.80
CA ASP A 35 -0.29 -2.54 -3.56
C ASP A 35 -1.49 -3.12 -2.81
N LEU A 36 -1.56 -4.45 -2.83
CA LEU A 36 -2.40 -5.27 -1.98
C LEU A 36 -1.50 -6.26 -1.25
N THR A 37 -1.47 -6.20 0.07
CA THR A 37 -0.76 -7.16 0.91
C THR A 37 -1.76 -8.05 1.63
N PHE A 38 -1.58 -9.36 1.53
CA PHE A 38 -2.27 -10.32 2.39
C PHE A 38 -1.31 -10.85 3.45
N LYS A 39 -1.74 -10.80 4.70
CA LYS A 39 -1.03 -11.36 5.84
C LYS A 39 -1.94 -12.36 6.55
N GLY A 40 -1.38 -13.47 7.00
CA GLY A 40 -2.14 -14.42 7.80
C GLY A 40 -1.27 -15.40 8.54
N GLU A 41 -1.85 -16.03 9.55
CA GLU A 41 -1.24 -17.11 10.32
C GLU A 41 -2.11 -18.34 10.18
N LEU A 42 -1.54 -19.38 9.58
CA LEU A 42 -2.23 -20.64 9.34
C LEU A 42 -1.63 -21.68 10.29
N VAL A 43 -2.48 -22.30 11.09
CA VAL A 43 -2.08 -23.39 11.99
C VAL A 43 -2.38 -24.70 11.31
N TYR A 44 -1.40 -25.60 11.29
CA TYR A 44 -1.56 -26.91 10.68
C TYR A 44 -0.74 -27.98 11.38
N TYR A 45 -1.22 -29.22 11.40
CA TYR A 45 -0.65 -30.30 12.21
C TYR A 45 0.24 -31.26 11.42
N ASN A 46 0.11 -31.27 10.08
CA ASN A 46 0.89 -32.15 9.21
C ASN A 46 1.95 -31.38 8.42
N SER A 47 3.21 -31.46 8.86
CA SER A 47 4.36 -30.81 8.20
C SER A 47 4.56 -31.19 6.73
N SER A 48 4.12 -32.39 6.32
CA SER A 48 4.23 -32.87 4.94
C SER A 48 3.10 -32.37 4.03
N LYS A 49 2.05 -31.78 4.60
CA LYS A 49 0.88 -31.25 3.88
C LYS A 49 0.57 -29.82 4.34
N PRO A 50 1.44 -28.84 4.04
CA PRO A 50 1.19 -27.46 4.40
C PRO A 50 -0.07 -26.91 3.67
N PRO A 51 -0.83 -26.00 4.30
CA PRO A 51 -2.01 -25.39 3.69
C PRO A 51 -1.70 -24.71 2.35
N THR A 52 -2.64 -24.74 1.41
CA THR A 52 -2.51 -24.05 0.12
C THR A 52 -3.36 -22.79 0.09
N ILE A 53 -2.78 -21.66 -0.32
CA ILE A 53 -3.49 -20.39 -0.44
C ILE A 53 -3.70 -20.07 -1.91
N ASN A 54 -4.95 -19.83 -2.29
CA ASN A 54 -5.34 -19.26 -3.57
C ASN A 54 -5.96 -17.88 -3.34
N MET A 55 -5.42 -16.87 -4.02
CA MET A 55 -5.97 -15.52 -4.01
C MET A 55 -6.33 -15.11 -5.43
N SER A 56 -7.52 -14.57 -5.60
CA SER A 56 -7.98 -14.01 -6.87
C SER A 56 -8.83 -12.76 -6.63
N ILE A 57 -8.96 -11.93 -7.65
CA ILE A 57 -9.83 -10.77 -7.63
C ILE A 57 -10.86 -10.87 -8.75
N LEU A 58 -12.13 -10.78 -8.36
CA LEU A 58 -13.26 -10.66 -9.28
C LEU A 58 -13.52 -9.17 -9.52
N ARG A 59 -13.43 -8.76 -10.78
CA ARG A 59 -13.64 -7.40 -11.24
C ARG A 59 -15.14 -7.09 -11.46
N PRO A 60 -15.53 -5.81 -11.52
CA PRO A 60 -16.91 -5.38 -11.82
C PRO A 60 -17.44 -5.84 -13.17
N ASP A 61 -16.55 -6.08 -14.14
CA ASP A 61 -16.88 -6.59 -15.47
C ASP A 61 -17.06 -8.13 -15.52
N GLY A 62 -17.02 -8.80 -14.36
CA GLY A 62 -17.19 -10.24 -14.22
C GLY A 62 -15.92 -11.06 -14.50
N LYS A 63 -14.81 -10.41 -14.89
CA LYS A 63 -13.54 -11.11 -15.16
C LYS A 63 -12.78 -11.36 -13.85
N THR A 64 -12.15 -12.52 -13.74
CA THR A 64 -11.36 -12.90 -12.56
C THR A 64 -9.87 -12.96 -12.90
N ILE A 65 -9.03 -12.39 -12.04
CA ILE A 65 -7.56 -12.43 -12.18
C ILE A 65 -6.98 -13.15 -10.97
N LYS A 66 -6.16 -14.17 -11.19
CA LYS A 66 -5.44 -14.87 -10.13
C LYS A 66 -4.25 -14.03 -9.66
N LEU A 67 -4.16 -13.81 -8.36
CA LEU A 67 -3.12 -12.97 -7.74
C LEU A 67 -2.01 -13.80 -7.10
N TYR A 68 -2.37 -14.93 -6.48
CA TYR A 68 -1.43 -15.81 -5.80
C TYR A 68 -1.98 -17.23 -5.76
N SER A 69 -1.11 -18.22 -5.88
CA SER A 69 -1.48 -19.63 -5.74
C SER A 69 -0.24 -20.42 -5.38
N ALA A 70 -0.13 -20.80 -4.11
CA ALA A 70 0.98 -21.64 -3.65
C ALA A 70 0.66 -22.32 -2.32
N ALA A 71 1.30 -23.46 -2.08
CA ALA A 71 1.41 -24.03 -0.75
C ALA A 71 2.19 -23.08 0.17
N SER A 72 1.78 -22.97 1.43
CA SER A 72 2.54 -22.24 2.42
C SER A 72 3.91 -22.88 2.59
N LYS A 73 4.92 -22.06 2.86
CA LYS A 73 6.21 -22.58 3.31
C LYS A 73 6.01 -23.33 4.63
N THR A 74 6.91 -24.26 4.92
CA THR A 74 6.91 -24.97 6.21
C THR A 74 6.94 -23.95 7.34
N GLY A 75 5.90 -23.98 8.17
CA GLY A 75 5.74 -23.13 9.34
C GLY A 75 6.72 -23.46 10.46
N LYS A 76 6.75 -22.59 11.45
CA LYS A 76 7.53 -22.82 12.68
C LYS A 76 6.78 -23.84 13.55
N PRO A 77 7.45 -24.85 14.11
CA PRO A 77 6.81 -25.76 15.06
C PRO A 77 6.43 -25.03 16.35
N GLU A 78 5.21 -25.24 16.84
CA GLU A 78 4.70 -24.82 18.16
C GLU A 78 4.03 -26.03 18.81
N ASP A 79 4.59 -26.50 19.93
CA ASP A 79 4.12 -27.67 20.70
C ASP A 79 3.77 -28.91 19.83
N ASP A 80 2.50 -29.06 19.46
CA ASP A 80 1.94 -30.18 18.70
C ASP A 80 1.55 -29.84 17.24
N HIS A 81 1.76 -28.59 16.80
CA HIS A 81 1.38 -28.08 15.50
C HIS A 81 2.48 -27.20 14.86
N TYR A 82 2.18 -26.66 13.69
CA TYR A 82 3.04 -25.74 12.95
C TYR A 82 2.25 -24.47 12.62
N VAL A 83 2.94 -23.33 12.67
CA VAL A 83 2.38 -22.02 12.32
C VAL A 83 3.08 -21.48 11.08
N ALA A 84 2.35 -21.41 9.97
CA ALA A 84 2.79 -20.78 8.74
C ALA A 84 2.39 -19.30 8.73
N GLU A 85 3.39 -18.42 8.78
CA GLU A 85 3.23 -16.99 8.56
C GLU A 85 3.19 -16.70 7.06
N ILE A 86 2.06 -16.19 6.59
CA ILE A 86 1.83 -15.80 5.20
C ILE A 86 2.00 -14.29 5.09
N ASN A 87 2.81 -13.87 4.13
CA ASN A 87 2.95 -12.47 3.74
C ASN A 87 3.10 -12.41 2.22
N VAL A 88 1.99 -12.11 1.55
CA VAL A 88 1.91 -12.01 0.09
C VAL A 88 1.76 -10.56 -0.29
N LEU A 89 2.77 -10.03 -0.96
CA LEU A 89 2.71 -8.73 -1.61
C LEU A 89 2.34 -8.94 -3.08
N VAL A 90 1.16 -8.49 -3.50
CA VAL A 90 0.61 -8.80 -4.84
C VAL A 90 1.51 -8.25 -5.95
N THR A 91 2.04 -7.03 -5.81
CA THR A 91 2.95 -6.47 -6.84
C THR A 91 4.26 -7.25 -7.00
N ALA A 92 4.71 -7.93 -5.95
CA ALA A 92 5.92 -8.76 -5.96
C ALA A 92 5.63 -10.23 -6.29
N SER A 93 4.36 -10.62 -6.49
CA SER A 93 4.01 -11.98 -6.85
C SER A 93 4.24 -12.25 -8.33
N ASP A 94 5.06 -13.26 -8.63
CA ASP A 94 5.26 -13.75 -10.00
C ASP A 94 3.95 -14.23 -10.64
N THR A 95 3.02 -14.76 -9.84
CA THR A 95 1.69 -15.16 -10.31
C THR A 95 0.93 -13.92 -10.76
N ALA A 96 0.79 -12.91 -9.90
CA ALA A 96 0.09 -11.68 -10.26
C ALA A 96 0.68 -11.00 -11.50
N LYS A 97 2.00 -10.88 -11.60
CA LYS A 97 2.67 -10.28 -12.77
C LYS A 97 2.37 -11.02 -14.07
N LYS A 98 2.47 -12.36 -14.06
CA LYS A 98 2.20 -13.18 -15.24
C LYS A 98 0.73 -13.16 -15.63
N GLU A 99 -0.16 -13.34 -14.66
CA GLU A 99 -1.60 -13.39 -14.89
C GLU A 99 -2.15 -12.03 -15.36
N THR A 100 -1.65 -10.92 -14.81
CA THR A 100 -2.03 -9.58 -15.29
C THR A 100 -1.46 -9.26 -16.66
N TYR A 101 -0.21 -9.66 -16.96
CA TYR A 101 0.33 -9.55 -18.32
C TYR A 101 -0.51 -10.35 -19.33
N ASN A 102 -0.78 -11.61 -19.04
CA ASN A 102 -1.58 -12.48 -19.91
C ASN A 102 -2.99 -11.92 -20.12
N PHE A 103 -3.63 -11.45 -19.05
CA PHE A 103 -4.94 -10.82 -19.11
C PHE A 103 -4.95 -9.56 -19.97
N GLY A 104 -3.98 -8.66 -19.78
CA GLY A 104 -3.93 -7.39 -20.50
C GLY A 104 -3.58 -7.56 -21.98
N ARG A 105 -2.78 -8.57 -22.32
CA ARG A 105 -2.36 -8.87 -23.70
C ARG A 105 -3.55 -9.08 -24.64
N ASP A 106 -4.63 -9.68 -24.15
CA ASP A 106 -5.84 -9.95 -24.95
C ASP A 106 -6.61 -8.68 -25.35
N PHE A 107 -6.29 -7.53 -24.74
CA PHE A 107 -6.95 -6.24 -24.98
C PHE A 107 -6.00 -5.16 -25.52
N GLU A 108 -4.79 -5.54 -25.91
CA GLU A 108 -3.71 -4.62 -26.30
C GLU A 108 -3.46 -4.66 -27.82
N THR A 109 -2.87 -3.60 -28.37
CA THR A 109 -2.44 -3.58 -29.79
C THR A 109 -1.06 -4.20 -29.97
N GLU A 110 -0.75 -4.71 -31.17
CA GLU A 110 0.59 -5.24 -31.50
C GLU A 110 1.69 -4.21 -31.23
N GLU A 111 1.47 -2.94 -31.61
CA GLU A 111 2.39 -1.83 -31.36
C GLU A 111 2.67 -1.61 -29.86
N ASN A 112 1.65 -1.75 -29.01
CA ASN A 112 1.82 -1.57 -27.57
C ASN A 112 2.49 -2.78 -26.93
N LEU A 113 2.26 -3.99 -27.44
CA LEU A 113 2.92 -5.19 -26.98
C LEU A 113 4.43 -5.17 -27.25
N GLU A 114 4.87 -4.58 -28.36
CA GLU A 114 6.31 -4.38 -28.64
C GLU A 114 6.98 -3.47 -27.60
N LYS A 115 6.23 -2.55 -26.98
CA LYS A 115 6.72 -1.67 -25.91
C LYS A 115 6.82 -2.39 -24.55
N VAL A 116 6.13 -3.51 -24.37
CA VAL A 116 6.11 -4.30 -23.13
C VAL A 116 7.17 -5.40 -23.21
N LEU A 117 8.37 -5.07 -22.73
CA LEU A 117 9.55 -5.95 -22.83
C LEU A 117 9.43 -7.27 -22.04
N SER A 118 8.75 -7.25 -20.88
CA SER A 118 8.54 -8.46 -20.07
C SER A 118 7.36 -8.32 -19.09
N PRO A 119 6.81 -9.43 -18.58
CA PRO A 119 5.81 -9.42 -17.51
C PRO A 119 6.28 -8.73 -16.22
N ASP A 120 7.60 -8.64 -15.98
CA ASP A 120 8.15 -8.00 -14.77
C ASP A 120 7.99 -6.48 -14.76
N PHE A 121 7.81 -5.87 -15.93
CA PHE A 121 7.58 -4.42 -16.06
C PHE A 121 6.09 -4.05 -15.96
N VAL A 122 5.19 -5.04 -16.01
CA VAL A 122 3.76 -4.80 -15.83
C VAL A 122 3.48 -4.48 -14.38
N LYS A 123 2.70 -3.42 -14.13
CA LYS A 123 2.21 -3.09 -12.79
C LYS A 123 0.86 -3.77 -12.54
N PRO A 124 0.79 -4.85 -11.73
CA PRO A 124 -0.43 -5.64 -11.59
C PRO A 124 -1.62 -4.80 -11.12
N MET A 125 -1.39 -3.91 -10.16
CA MET A 125 -2.45 -3.03 -9.62
C MET A 125 -3.02 -2.07 -10.66
N SER A 126 -2.26 -1.66 -11.68
CA SER A 126 -2.84 -0.86 -12.76
C SER A 126 -3.78 -1.70 -13.60
N VAL A 127 -3.31 -2.85 -14.08
CA VAL A 127 -4.08 -3.75 -14.95
C VAL A 127 -5.37 -4.23 -14.29
N ILE A 128 -5.32 -4.60 -13.00
CA ILE A 128 -6.48 -5.10 -12.25
C ILE A 128 -7.63 -4.07 -12.24
N PHE A 129 -7.30 -2.79 -12.06
CA PHE A 129 -8.26 -1.70 -11.85
C PHE A 129 -8.51 -0.85 -13.11
N SER A 130 -7.93 -1.21 -14.25
CA SER A 130 -8.17 -0.54 -15.54
C SER A 130 -9.23 -1.25 -16.37
N LYS A 131 -9.93 -0.49 -17.21
CA LYS A 131 -10.83 -1.02 -18.24
C LYS A 131 -10.04 -1.90 -19.21
N THR A 132 -10.73 -2.87 -19.79
CA THR A 132 -10.14 -3.77 -20.80
C THR A 132 -10.14 -3.10 -22.16
N GLU A 133 -9.18 -2.21 -22.38
CA GLU A 133 -8.99 -1.44 -23.61
C GLU A 133 -7.49 -1.27 -23.90
N PRO A 134 -7.12 -0.86 -25.13
CA PRO A 134 -5.72 -0.63 -25.47
C PRO A 134 -5.05 0.38 -24.53
N GLY A 135 -3.82 0.08 -24.11
CA GLY A 135 -3.08 0.84 -23.11
C GLY A 135 -3.19 0.29 -21.69
N ILE A 136 -3.88 -0.83 -21.49
CA ILE A 136 -4.02 -1.48 -20.18
C ILE A 136 -2.67 -1.92 -19.60
N LEU A 137 -1.75 -2.37 -20.45
CA LEU A 137 -0.40 -2.77 -20.03
C LEU A 137 0.57 -1.59 -19.89
N LEU A 138 0.20 -0.41 -20.39
CA LEU A 138 1.03 0.80 -20.43
C LEU A 138 0.56 1.88 -19.43
N GLU A 139 -0.34 1.55 -18.52
CA GLU A 139 -0.92 2.47 -17.51
C GLU A 139 -1.67 3.66 -18.14
N SER A 140 -2.15 3.53 -19.39
CA SER A 140 -2.87 4.60 -20.10
C SER A 140 -4.36 4.32 -20.27
N ALA A 141 -4.83 3.11 -19.93
CA ALA A 141 -6.25 2.77 -19.92
C ALA A 141 -7.00 3.43 -18.76
N ASP A 142 -8.25 3.82 -19.01
CA ASP A 142 -9.13 4.41 -18.02
C ASP A 142 -9.37 3.47 -16.82
N PRO A 143 -9.65 4.01 -15.63
CA PRO A 143 -10.02 3.20 -14.47
C PRO A 143 -11.39 2.53 -14.66
N LEU A 144 -11.46 1.26 -14.27
CA LEU A 144 -12.70 0.49 -14.18
C LEU A 144 -13.31 0.68 -12.79
N LYS A 145 -14.46 1.38 -12.74
CA LYS A 145 -15.20 1.60 -11.51
C LYS A 145 -16.16 0.44 -11.23
N GLY A 146 -16.42 0.19 -9.95
CA GLY A 146 -17.42 -0.76 -9.50
C GLY A 146 -16.98 -1.55 -8.28
N GLU A 147 -17.73 -2.60 -7.98
CA GLU A 147 -17.45 -3.49 -6.86
C GLU A 147 -16.45 -4.58 -7.27
N TYR A 148 -15.33 -4.65 -6.54
CA TYR A 148 -14.33 -5.69 -6.67
C TYR A 148 -14.46 -6.65 -5.49
N LYS A 149 -14.34 -7.95 -5.75
CA LYS A 149 -14.35 -8.97 -4.69
C LYS A 149 -13.00 -9.65 -4.63
N LEU A 150 -12.30 -9.49 -3.51
CA LEU A 150 -11.09 -10.25 -3.19
C LEU A 150 -11.49 -11.61 -2.64
N LEU A 151 -11.17 -12.67 -3.37
CA LEU A 151 -11.45 -14.05 -3.02
C LEU A 151 -10.17 -14.71 -2.52
N ILE A 152 -10.20 -15.21 -1.29
CA ILE A 152 -9.07 -15.86 -0.64
C ILE A 152 -9.54 -17.22 -0.13
N ASP A 153 -9.05 -18.27 -0.77
CA ASP A 153 -9.33 -19.65 -0.40
C ASP A 153 -8.09 -20.26 0.24
N VAL A 154 -8.25 -20.83 1.42
CA VAL A 154 -7.21 -21.59 2.11
C VAL A 154 -7.64 -23.03 2.19
N PHE A 155 -6.85 -23.92 1.59
CA PHE A 155 -7.08 -25.36 1.56
C PHE A 155 -6.26 -26.03 2.66
N TYR A 156 -6.97 -26.71 3.55
CA TYR A 156 -6.42 -27.47 4.67
C TYR A 156 -6.45 -28.96 4.39
N PHE A 157 -5.60 -29.73 5.08
CA PHE A 157 -5.43 -31.17 4.82
C PHE A 157 -5.64 -32.04 6.07
N ASP A 158 -5.85 -31.43 7.24
CA ASP A 158 -6.27 -32.07 8.49
C ASP A 158 -7.44 -31.25 9.09
N GLU A 159 -8.36 -31.92 9.77
CA GLU A 159 -9.56 -31.29 10.36
C GLU A 159 -9.23 -30.31 11.50
N ARG A 160 -8.05 -30.45 12.11
CA ARG A 160 -7.57 -29.57 13.17
C ARG A 160 -6.92 -28.30 12.63
N ASP A 161 -6.53 -28.30 11.35
CA ASP A 161 -5.90 -27.13 10.75
C ASP A 161 -6.89 -25.96 10.71
N ASN A 162 -6.42 -24.74 10.98
CA ASN A 162 -7.27 -23.57 10.96
C ASN A 162 -6.52 -22.27 10.60
N THR A 163 -7.29 -21.21 10.38
CA THR A 163 -6.76 -19.85 10.21
C THR A 163 -6.82 -19.15 11.54
N ARG A 164 -5.66 -18.82 12.13
CA ARG A 164 -5.59 -18.06 13.37
C ARG A 164 -5.84 -16.57 13.12
N SER A 165 -5.25 -16.02 12.07
CA SER A 165 -5.45 -14.62 11.68
C SER A 165 -5.34 -14.44 10.16
N ALA A 166 -6.08 -13.46 9.64
CA ALA A 166 -6.01 -13.05 8.24
C ALA A 166 -6.32 -11.55 8.13
N LYS A 167 -5.47 -10.80 7.44
CA LYS A 167 -5.61 -9.37 7.18
C LYS A 167 -5.20 -9.05 5.75
N SER A 168 -6.07 -8.37 5.02
CA SER A 168 -5.73 -7.77 3.73
C SER A 168 -5.54 -6.26 3.90
N ILE A 169 -4.49 -5.73 3.29
CA ILE A 169 -4.09 -4.32 3.40
C ILE A 169 -3.99 -3.76 1.98
N PHE A 170 -4.84 -2.79 1.67
CA PHE A 170 -4.76 -2.03 0.42
C PHE A 170 -3.92 -0.79 0.67
N ALA A 171 -2.74 -0.72 0.06
CA ALA A 171 -1.86 0.43 0.17
C ALA A 171 -2.34 1.52 -0.79
N GLY A 172 -2.89 2.62 -0.28
CA GLY A 172 -3.34 3.72 -1.13
C GLY A 172 -2.20 4.49 -1.81
N LYS A 173 -2.56 5.55 -2.56
CA LYS A 173 -1.67 6.62 -3.01
C LYS A 173 -2.02 7.96 -2.31
N VAL A 174 -1.35 8.15 -1.19
CA VAL A 174 -0.93 9.34 -0.43
C VAL A 174 -1.85 10.16 0.53
N TYR A 175 -1.31 10.58 1.69
CA TYR A 175 -1.91 11.46 2.70
C TYR A 175 -1.03 12.58 3.25
N GLY A 176 -1.69 13.54 3.90
CA GLY A 176 -1.10 14.50 4.83
C GLY A 176 -1.05 15.93 4.30
N LEU A 177 -1.06 16.91 5.19
CA LEU A 177 -0.88 18.33 4.84
C LEU A 177 0.52 18.61 4.30
N LEU A 178 1.48 17.68 4.39
CA LEU A 178 2.81 17.81 3.77
C LEU A 178 3.17 16.59 2.92
N GLY A 179 2.21 15.72 2.63
CA GLY A 179 2.51 14.38 2.13
C GLY A 179 3.20 13.55 3.21
N THR A 180 4.04 12.62 2.76
CA THR A 180 4.51 11.52 3.59
C THR A 180 5.89 11.08 3.10
N GLU A 181 6.70 10.47 3.96
CA GLU A 181 8.05 10.06 3.56
C GLU A 181 8.06 8.63 2.97
N LYS A 182 9.16 8.23 2.30
CA LYS A 182 9.37 6.89 1.67
C LYS A 182 8.93 5.69 2.54
N ASN A 183 8.91 5.86 3.87
CA ASN A 183 8.51 4.88 4.87
C ASN A 183 7.04 4.98 5.35
N ARG A 184 6.15 5.73 4.69
CA ARG A 184 4.71 5.85 5.04
C ARG A 184 4.37 6.67 6.30
N ARG A 185 5.29 7.51 6.79
CA ARG A 185 5.04 8.41 7.92
C ARG A 185 4.69 9.84 7.47
N ASP A 186 3.69 10.46 8.10
CA ASP A 186 3.26 11.85 7.81
C ASP A 186 4.41 12.84 8.01
N LEU A 187 4.75 13.59 6.97
CA LEU A 187 5.76 14.65 7.07
C LEU A 187 5.28 15.80 7.97
N PHE A 188 3.97 16.08 7.98
CA PHE A 188 3.39 17.13 8.80
C PHE A 188 3.53 16.84 10.29
N GLN A 189 3.23 15.60 10.71
CA GLN A 189 3.41 15.18 12.10
C GLN A 189 4.87 15.31 12.56
N GLY A 190 5.84 14.96 11.70
CA GLY A 190 7.26 15.12 11.99
C GLY A 190 7.65 16.57 12.24
N ILE A 191 7.17 17.49 11.39
CA ILE A 191 7.45 18.93 11.52
C ILE A 191 6.78 19.52 12.76
N VAL A 192 5.51 19.22 13.02
CA VAL A 192 4.79 19.72 14.21
C VAL A 192 5.49 19.26 15.49
N TRP A 193 5.97 18.01 15.53
CA TRP A 193 6.73 17.49 16.66
C TRP A 193 8.13 18.08 16.85
N GLY A 194 8.81 18.50 15.77
CA GLY A 194 10.06 19.25 15.87
C GLY A 194 9.85 20.70 16.28
N LEU A 195 8.82 21.34 15.71
CA LEU A 195 8.52 22.77 15.90
C LEU A 195 8.24 23.10 17.37
N ARG A 196 7.49 22.25 18.09
CA ARG A 196 7.23 22.45 19.54
C ARG A 196 8.51 22.60 20.36
N TRP A 197 9.54 21.79 20.07
CA TRP A 197 10.81 21.79 20.79
C TRP A 197 11.68 22.96 20.34
N ALA A 198 11.69 23.27 19.05
CA ALA A 198 12.40 24.41 18.49
C ALA A 198 11.89 25.74 19.08
N LEU A 199 10.56 25.92 19.17
CA LEU A 199 9.95 27.12 19.75
C LEU A 199 10.22 27.23 21.27
N ALA A 200 10.12 26.13 22.00
CA ALA A 200 10.41 26.13 23.44
C ALA A 200 11.87 26.51 23.73
N LEU A 201 12.82 25.91 23.01
CA LEU A 201 14.24 26.23 23.14
C LEU A 201 14.56 27.65 22.68
N GLY A 202 14.01 28.08 21.55
CA GLY A 202 14.22 29.44 21.03
C GLY A 202 13.71 30.49 22.01
N LEU A 203 12.52 30.29 22.58
CA LEU A 203 11.96 31.19 23.59
C LEU A 203 12.82 31.20 24.88
N LEU A 204 13.24 30.02 25.34
CA LEU A 204 14.08 29.88 26.53
C LEU A 204 15.41 30.62 26.34
N VAL A 205 16.09 30.38 25.22
CA VAL A 205 17.36 31.06 24.89
C VAL A 205 17.16 32.57 24.79
N ALA A 206 16.07 33.03 24.19
CA ALA A 206 15.75 34.46 24.10
C ALA A 206 15.58 35.09 25.50
N VAL A 207 14.83 34.44 26.40
CA VAL A 207 14.62 34.92 27.78
C VAL A 207 15.95 35.01 28.54
N PHE A 208 16.78 33.97 28.48
CA PHE A 208 18.09 33.99 29.15
C PHE A 208 19.06 34.99 28.54
N SER A 209 19.12 35.08 27.21
CA SER A 209 20.01 36.02 26.51
C SER A 209 19.67 37.47 26.85
N VAL A 210 18.39 37.84 26.81
CA VAL A 210 17.92 39.18 27.20
C VAL A 210 18.16 39.43 28.68
N GLY A 211 17.86 38.47 29.54
CA GLY A 211 18.07 38.60 30.99
C GLY A 211 19.54 38.84 31.36
N ILE A 212 20.46 38.07 30.77
CA ILE A 212 21.90 38.23 30.95
C ILE A 212 22.37 39.58 30.38
N GLY A 213 21.92 39.95 29.18
CA GLY A 213 22.27 41.22 28.54
C GLY A 213 21.84 42.43 29.37
N ILE A 214 20.64 42.40 29.94
CA ILE A 214 20.15 43.45 30.85
C ILE A 214 21.00 43.50 32.13
N ALA A 215 21.30 42.35 32.75
CA ALA A 215 22.09 42.30 33.98
C ALA A 215 23.48 42.90 33.77
N PHE A 216 24.19 42.48 32.72
CA PHE A 216 25.51 43.05 32.39
C PHE A 216 25.41 44.53 32.04
N GLY A 217 24.40 44.93 31.25
CA GLY A 217 24.17 46.33 30.89
C GLY A 217 24.00 47.24 32.11
N ILE A 218 23.20 46.80 33.09
CA ILE A 218 23.02 47.54 34.36
C ILE A 218 24.31 47.59 35.16
N THR A 219 25.05 46.47 35.29
CA THR A 219 26.29 46.44 36.08
C THR A 219 27.44 47.22 35.46
N SER A 220 27.43 47.41 34.13
CA SER A 220 28.45 48.16 33.41
C SER A 220 28.17 49.66 33.30
N ALA A 221 26.94 50.08 33.62
CA ALA A 221 26.50 51.47 33.63
C ALA A 221 26.84 52.15 34.95
#